data_AF-A0A9P5NZX6-F1
#
_entry.id   AF-A0A9P5NZX6-F1
#
_cell.length_a   1.000
_cell.length_b   1.000
_cell.length_c   1.000
_cell.angle_alpha   90.00
_cell.angle_beta   90.00
_cell.angle_gamma   90.00
#
_symmetry.space_group_name_H-M   'P 1'
#
loop_
_entity.id
_entity.type
_entity.pdbx_description
1 polymer ?
#
loop_
_entity_poly.entity_id
_entity_poly.type
_entity_poly.pdbx_seq_one_letter_code
_entity_poly.pdbx_strand_id
1 'polypeptide(L)'
;MTQSKLTERIMAQDPSRPFFTFEFFPPRTDQGFENLMSRISRLSALNPLAISVTWGAGGSTKDRSLELAGLTERSGLTTILHLTCTNMEMGLIDEILRAVKSQGIQNILALRGDPPRGKEEWIASDPRFSRAIDLVSYIRSVPEYSSWFCVGVAGYPDGHSDNPVDEDTEIDRLKEKVDAGADFIITQLFYDVDHFLKWYVKVRQQGITVPILPGIMPIQTYASFARVTKLCGARVPESISVQLAEISHDDRLVKDYGVKFAVETIKMLRSEAGINGFHFCTLNLEKSVQRILETLGCVGSHSADQNKLIVEPLGASSQRPLQDGGSGLVISPSNAANTAALGLSTLPTTEGEAGRGELNNAASWDDFPNGRFGDYKSPAFGNQGLYGGSGISKTEFLSSWGRPQKEEDLTRVFIDHLHGKLSATPFSPTPLSAESLIILSQLERMNQQGWWTVGSQPAVDGASSSDDVVGWGPRAGYVFQKCFVEFFCSEQDVNGIEEKIHEKGKDSVHYFAGNYKGECRTNVPEGGRNAVTWGIFPGQEIVQTTIIERESFLSWKDEAFSIWSEWASFYRPNSGERKLLEGIRNNRWLVSIVHHDYKDPNGLWSFLFDNEPKSNSS
;
A
#
# COMPACT_ATOMS: atom_id res chain seq x y z
N MET A 1 15.66 -32.57 15.09
CA MET A 1 15.80 -31.51 14.06
C MET A 1 14.43 -30.91 13.86
N THR A 2 14.26 -29.62 14.15
CA THR A 2 13.01 -28.90 13.91
C THR A 2 12.72 -28.91 12.41
N GLN A 3 11.64 -29.59 12.00
CA GLN A 3 11.20 -29.67 10.60
C GLN A 3 10.92 -28.25 10.08
N SER A 4 11.75 -27.76 9.16
CA SER A 4 11.66 -26.39 8.62
C SER A 4 11.03 -26.35 7.24
N LYS A 5 10.95 -27.48 6.52
CA LYS A 5 10.23 -27.57 5.24
C LYS A 5 8.72 -27.47 5.43
N LEU A 6 8.08 -26.62 4.64
CA LEU A 6 6.66 -26.33 4.74
C LEU A 6 5.81 -27.59 4.56
N THR A 7 6.12 -28.44 3.58
CA THR A 7 5.33 -29.65 3.30
C THR A 7 5.38 -30.66 4.44
N GLU A 8 6.52 -30.82 5.11
CA GLU A 8 6.64 -31.65 6.31
C GLU A 8 5.76 -31.09 7.44
N ARG A 9 5.78 -29.76 7.63
CA ARG A 9 4.92 -29.09 8.62
C ARG A 9 3.44 -29.22 8.30
N ILE A 10 3.06 -29.16 7.01
CA ILE A 10 1.69 -29.39 6.53
C ILE A 10 1.26 -30.83 6.85
N MET A 11 2.09 -31.83 6.55
CA MET A 11 1.80 -33.24 6.84
C MET A 11 1.65 -33.53 8.34
N ALA A 12 2.32 -32.75 9.19
CA ALA A 12 2.22 -32.85 10.64
C ALA A 12 0.95 -32.17 11.23
N GLN A 13 0.17 -31.44 10.43
CA GLN A 13 -1.05 -30.78 10.92
C GLN A 13 -2.20 -31.77 11.12
N ASP A 14 -3.06 -31.47 12.10
CA ASP A 14 -4.35 -32.14 12.27
C ASP A 14 -5.30 -31.75 11.12
N PRO A 15 -5.74 -32.70 10.28
CA PRO A 15 -6.65 -32.42 9.17
C PRO A 15 -8.01 -31.86 9.57
N SER A 16 -8.40 -31.94 10.85
CA SER A 16 -9.66 -31.39 11.36
C SER A 16 -9.61 -29.88 11.60
N ARG A 17 -8.40 -29.30 11.70
CA ARG A 17 -8.19 -27.88 11.99
C ARG A 17 -7.59 -27.16 10.78
N PRO A 18 -8.05 -25.95 10.47
CA PRO A 18 -7.41 -25.16 9.43
C PRO A 18 -6.04 -24.65 9.94
N PHE A 19 -5.11 -24.48 9.02
CA PHE A 19 -3.83 -23.83 9.26
C PHE A 19 -3.62 -22.69 8.27
N PHE A 20 -2.75 -21.76 8.64
CA PHE A 20 -2.61 -20.49 7.94
C PHE A 20 -1.15 -20.14 7.69
N THR A 21 -0.91 -19.44 6.60
CA THR A 21 0.37 -18.76 6.33
C THR A 21 0.10 -17.29 6.04
N PHE A 22 1.04 -16.41 6.39
CA PHE A 22 0.86 -14.95 6.24
C PHE A 22 1.93 -14.36 5.32
N GLU A 23 1.50 -13.67 4.26
CA GLU A 23 2.40 -12.96 3.36
C GLU A 23 2.63 -11.53 3.81
N PHE A 24 3.90 -11.12 3.82
CA PHE A 24 4.37 -9.77 4.09
C PHE A 24 5.26 -9.27 2.96
N PHE A 25 5.42 -7.96 2.91
CA PHE A 25 6.36 -7.31 2.01
C PHE A 25 7.35 -6.43 2.75
N PRO A 26 8.59 -6.31 2.23
CA PRO A 26 9.57 -5.41 2.81
C PRO A 26 9.07 -3.95 2.71
N PRO A 27 8.93 -3.22 3.83
CA PRO A 27 8.51 -1.82 3.80
C PRO A 27 9.54 -0.94 3.09
N ARG A 28 9.12 0.22 2.58
CA ARG A 28 10.00 1.15 1.87
C ARG A 28 10.89 1.99 2.79
N THR A 29 10.49 2.16 4.05
CA THR A 29 11.20 2.99 5.04
C THR A 29 11.79 2.12 6.14
N ASP A 30 12.84 2.59 6.81
CA ASP A 30 13.45 1.84 7.93
C ASP A 30 12.51 1.78 9.12
N GLN A 31 11.81 2.88 9.40
CA GLN A 31 10.80 2.91 10.46
C GLN A 31 9.63 1.97 10.17
N GLY A 32 9.17 1.89 8.92
CA GLY A 32 8.15 0.92 8.50
C GLY A 32 8.64 -0.53 8.68
N PHE A 33 9.93 -0.79 8.45
CA PHE A 33 10.55 -2.10 8.68
C PHE A 33 10.56 -2.49 10.16
N GLU A 34 10.98 -1.61 11.06
CA GLU A 34 10.92 -1.84 12.52
C GLU A 34 9.48 -2.11 12.99
N ASN A 35 8.53 -1.33 12.50
CA ASN A 35 7.12 -1.49 12.83
C ASN A 35 6.54 -2.79 12.26
N LEU A 36 7.00 -3.23 11.08
CA LEU A 36 6.62 -4.52 10.53
C LEU A 36 7.12 -5.66 11.41
N MET A 37 8.35 -5.59 11.91
CA MET A 37 8.89 -6.63 12.81
C MET A 37 8.06 -6.74 14.11
N SER A 38 7.68 -5.60 14.69
CA SER A 38 6.75 -5.57 15.83
C SER A 38 5.40 -6.21 15.49
N ARG A 39 4.86 -5.94 14.29
CA ARG A 39 3.61 -6.52 13.81
C ARG A 39 3.70 -8.02 13.54
N ILE A 40 4.78 -8.50 12.91
CA ILE A 40 5.05 -9.93 12.71
C ILE A 40 5.12 -10.64 14.07
N SER A 41 5.75 -10.02 15.07
CA SER A 41 5.77 -10.57 16.42
C SER A 41 4.36 -10.74 16.99
N ARG A 42 3.44 -9.79 16.79
CA ARG A 42 2.05 -9.96 17.25
C ARG A 42 1.28 -11.01 16.45
N LEU A 43 1.37 -10.98 15.12
CA LEU A 43 0.73 -11.97 14.25
C LEU A 43 1.25 -13.39 14.46
N SER A 44 2.50 -13.55 14.91
CA SER A 44 3.04 -14.86 15.29
C SER A 44 2.31 -15.51 16.47
N ALA A 45 1.66 -14.72 17.34
CA ALA A 45 0.83 -15.24 18.42
C ALA A 45 -0.43 -15.96 17.90
N LEU A 46 -0.83 -15.70 16.64
CA LEU A 46 -1.88 -16.43 15.94
C LEU A 46 -1.40 -17.81 15.42
N ASN A 47 -0.16 -18.18 15.73
CA ASN A 47 0.49 -19.45 15.42
C ASN A 47 0.41 -19.86 13.92
N PRO A 48 0.85 -18.99 12.99
CA PRO A 48 0.90 -19.34 11.58
C PRO A 48 1.87 -20.52 11.35
N LEU A 49 1.55 -21.37 10.37
CA LEU A 49 2.40 -22.50 10.00
C LEU A 49 3.73 -22.04 9.40
N ALA A 50 3.66 -20.94 8.64
CA ALA A 50 4.79 -20.24 8.04
C ALA A 50 4.39 -18.79 7.72
N ILE A 51 5.38 -17.94 7.49
CA ILE A 51 5.18 -16.64 6.86
C ILE A 51 5.83 -16.62 5.48
N SER A 52 5.37 -15.75 4.59
CA SER A 52 5.97 -15.52 3.29
C SER A 52 6.48 -14.09 3.17
N VAL A 53 7.63 -13.91 2.54
CA VAL A 53 8.24 -12.61 2.28
C VAL A 53 8.32 -12.40 0.77
N THR A 54 7.66 -11.36 0.29
CA THR A 54 7.62 -11.03 -1.14
C THR A 54 8.97 -10.51 -1.67
N TRP A 55 9.10 -10.57 -3.00
CA TRP A 55 10.30 -10.19 -3.74
C TRP A 55 9.91 -9.24 -4.86
N GLY A 56 10.50 -8.04 -4.86
CA GLY A 56 10.24 -7.02 -5.87
C GLY A 56 10.74 -7.41 -7.26
N ALA A 57 10.04 -6.95 -8.29
CA ALA A 57 10.39 -7.21 -9.69
C ALA A 57 11.86 -6.88 -9.98
N GLY A 58 12.53 -7.77 -10.71
CA GLY A 58 13.95 -7.64 -11.06
C GLY A 58 14.93 -7.63 -9.88
N GLY A 59 14.51 -8.02 -8.67
CA GLY A 59 15.36 -7.95 -7.47
C GLY A 59 15.48 -6.55 -6.86
N SER A 60 14.57 -5.63 -7.22
CA SER A 60 14.54 -4.25 -6.68
C SER A 60 14.51 -4.16 -5.15
N THR A 61 13.97 -5.17 -4.47
CA THR A 61 13.91 -5.23 -3.00
C THR A 61 14.82 -6.31 -2.41
N LYS A 62 15.78 -6.85 -3.18
CA LYS A 62 16.54 -8.06 -2.80
C LYS A 62 17.10 -8.01 -1.38
N ASP A 63 17.72 -6.88 -1.00
CA ASP A 63 18.43 -6.76 0.27
C ASP A 63 17.43 -6.73 1.43
N ARG A 64 16.36 -5.94 1.32
CA ARG A 64 15.30 -5.87 2.34
C ARG A 64 14.49 -7.16 2.44
N SER A 65 14.22 -7.83 1.32
CA SER A 65 13.53 -9.13 1.31
C SER A 65 14.36 -10.21 2.01
N LEU A 66 15.67 -10.28 1.71
CA LEU A 66 16.61 -11.20 2.39
C LEU A 66 16.76 -10.87 3.87
N GLU A 67 16.87 -9.59 4.22
CA GLU A 67 16.99 -9.15 5.61
C GLU A 67 15.76 -9.55 6.42
N LEU A 68 14.56 -9.22 5.92
CA LEU A 68 13.29 -9.57 6.56
C LEU A 68 13.15 -11.09 6.73
N ALA A 69 13.38 -11.85 5.65
CA ALA A 69 13.27 -13.30 5.68
C ALA A 69 14.28 -13.96 6.64
N GLY A 70 15.52 -13.44 6.67
CA GLY A 70 16.53 -13.91 7.59
C GLY A 70 16.20 -13.61 9.05
N LEU A 71 15.65 -12.42 9.33
CA LEU A 71 15.22 -12.05 10.68
C LEU A 71 14.09 -12.94 11.17
N THR A 72 13.08 -13.19 10.35
CA THR A 72 11.92 -14.00 10.73
C THR A 72 12.28 -15.46 10.95
N GLU A 73 13.17 -16.02 10.12
CA GLU A 73 13.72 -17.37 10.31
C GLU A 73 14.50 -17.46 11.62
N ARG A 74 15.35 -16.46 11.93
CA ARG A 74 16.09 -16.39 13.21
C ARG A 74 15.17 -16.22 14.43
N SER A 75 14.01 -15.58 14.26
CA SER A 75 12.97 -15.49 15.28
C SER A 75 12.17 -16.78 15.47
N GLY A 76 12.50 -17.86 14.75
CA GLY A 76 11.85 -19.16 14.87
C GLY A 76 10.59 -19.33 14.04
N LEU A 77 10.28 -18.38 13.15
CA LEU A 77 9.16 -18.50 12.21
C LEU A 77 9.65 -19.19 10.94
N THR A 78 9.00 -20.27 10.54
CA THR A 78 9.26 -20.87 9.23
C THR A 78 8.95 -19.85 8.14
N THR A 79 9.97 -19.53 7.34
CA THR A 79 9.88 -18.48 6.34
C THR A 79 9.91 -19.05 4.93
N ILE A 80 9.01 -18.56 4.08
CA ILE A 80 8.96 -18.78 2.63
C ILE A 80 9.48 -17.49 1.98
N LEU A 81 10.56 -17.58 1.22
CA LEU A 81 11.06 -16.44 0.46
C LEU A 81 10.58 -16.53 -0.99
N HIS A 82 9.94 -15.48 -1.49
CA HIS A 82 9.67 -15.36 -2.92
C HIS A 82 10.98 -15.16 -3.67
N LEU A 83 11.13 -15.82 -4.82
CA LEU A 83 12.29 -15.64 -5.69
C LEU A 83 11.83 -15.63 -7.14
N THR A 84 11.90 -14.46 -7.76
CA THR A 84 11.71 -14.34 -9.21
C THR A 84 12.96 -14.79 -9.94
N CYS A 85 12.88 -15.30 -11.16
CA CYS A 85 14.05 -15.79 -11.90
C CYS A 85 14.42 -14.96 -13.14
N THR A 86 13.71 -13.87 -13.41
CA THR A 86 13.89 -13.08 -14.62
C THR A 86 14.23 -11.63 -14.30
N ASN A 87 14.79 -10.90 -15.27
CA ASN A 87 15.23 -9.50 -15.11
C ASN A 87 16.26 -9.28 -13.99
N MET A 88 17.14 -10.27 -13.77
CA MET A 88 18.20 -10.25 -12.76
C MET A 88 19.56 -10.47 -13.41
N GLU A 89 20.59 -9.85 -12.85
CA GLU A 89 21.96 -10.00 -13.35
C GLU A 89 22.41 -11.48 -13.34
N MET A 90 23.24 -11.83 -14.33
CA MET A 90 23.78 -13.18 -14.45
C MET A 90 24.52 -13.57 -13.17
N GLY A 91 24.20 -14.74 -12.62
CA GLY A 91 24.79 -15.24 -11.37
C GLY A 91 24.12 -14.72 -10.08
N LEU A 92 23.19 -13.76 -10.15
CA LEU A 92 22.49 -13.29 -8.96
C LEU A 92 21.67 -14.41 -8.29
N ILE A 93 21.00 -15.27 -9.06
CA ILE A 93 20.25 -16.42 -8.51
C ILE A 93 21.16 -17.33 -7.68
N ASP A 94 22.40 -17.55 -8.13
CA ASP A 94 23.38 -18.37 -7.43
C ASP A 94 23.85 -17.74 -6.11
N GLU A 95 24.05 -16.42 -6.11
CA GLU A 95 24.33 -15.65 -4.90
C GLU A 95 23.16 -15.74 -3.91
N ILE A 96 21.93 -15.50 -4.38
CA ILE A 96 20.74 -15.51 -3.54
C ILE A 96 20.48 -16.90 -2.96
N LEU A 97 20.52 -17.98 -3.75
CA LEU A 97 20.31 -19.33 -3.23
C LEU A 97 21.34 -19.71 -2.15
N ARG A 98 22.61 -19.30 -2.31
CA ARG A 98 23.64 -19.47 -1.27
C ARG A 98 23.33 -18.65 -0.02
N ALA A 99 22.94 -17.39 -0.18
CA ALA A 99 22.59 -16.52 0.93
C ALA A 99 21.39 -17.08 1.72
N VAL A 100 20.31 -17.45 1.04
CA VAL A 100 19.09 -18.04 1.62
C VAL A 100 19.43 -19.30 2.42
N LYS A 101 20.21 -20.22 1.84
CA LYS A 101 20.66 -21.42 2.54
C LYS A 101 21.54 -21.10 3.74
N SER A 102 22.46 -20.15 3.63
CA SER A 102 23.35 -19.76 4.74
C SER A 102 22.60 -19.15 5.94
N GLN A 103 21.43 -18.55 5.68
CA GLN A 103 20.55 -18.01 6.72
C GLN A 103 19.62 -19.07 7.33
N GLY A 104 19.68 -20.32 6.86
CA GLY A 104 18.86 -21.43 7.37
C GLY A 104 17.49 -21.57 6.70
N ILE A 105 17.13 -20.67 5.78
CA ILE A 105 15.83 -20.69 5.11
C ILE A 105 15.74 -21.91 4.19
N GLN A 106 14.64 -22.64 4.29
CA GLN A 106 14.41 -23.88 3.53
C GLN A 106 13.28 -23.78 2.50
N ASN A 107 12.46 -22.71 2.52
CA ASN A 107 11.27 -22.63 1.67
C ASN A 107 11.41 -21.49 0.67
N ILE A 108 11.27 -21.80 -0.61
CA ILE A 108 11.33 -20.83 -1.71
C ILE A 108 10.03 -20.92 -2.51
N LEU A 109 9.40 -19.77 -2.80
CA LEU A 109 8.36 -19.69 -3.82
C LEU A 109 9.01 -19.26 -5.14
N ALA A 110 9.15 -20.20 -6.08
CA ALA A 110 9.78 -19.97 -7.37
C ALA A 110 8.81 -19.28 -8.34
N LEU A 111 9.17 -18.08 -8.79
CA LEU A 111 8.35 -17.21 -9.62
C LEU A 111 9.09 -16.82 -10.90
N ARG A 112 8.36 -16.51 -11.97
CA ARG A 112 8.97 -15.89 -13.16
C ARG A 112 9.43 -14.47 -12.82
N GLY A 113 8.55 -13.71 -12.19
CA GLY A 113 8.69 -12.27 -11.99
C GLY A 113 7.98 -11.48 -13.08
N ASP A 114 7.55 -10.29 -12.69
CA ASP A 114 6.99 -9.29 -13.58
C ASP A 114 8.11 -8.53 -14.30
N PRO A 115 7.83 -7.98 -15.49
CA PRO A 115 8.77 -7.04 -16.11
C PRO A 115 9.09 -5.89 -15.14
N PRO A 116 10.34 -5.37 -15.14
CA PRO A 116 10.66 -4.18 -14.37
C PRO A 116 9.75 -3.04 -14.81
N ARG A 117 9.36 -2.16 -13.88
CA ARG A 117 8.63 -0.94 -14.23
C ARG A 117 9.38 -0.23 -15.36
N GLY A 118 8.74 -0.13 -16.51
CA GLY A 118 9.36 0.46 -17.68
C GLY A 118 10.29 -0.41 -18.51
N LYS A 119 9.98 -1.69 -18.68
CA LYS A 119 10.48 -2.46 -19.82
C LYS A 119 9.35 -3.33 -20.33
N GLU A 120 9.05 -3.20 -21.62
CA GLU A 120 7.95 -3.94 -22.26
C GLU A 120 8.28 -5.41 -22.49
N GLU A 121 9.56 -5.72 -22.68
CA GLU A 121 9.98 -7.06 -23.02
C GLU A 121 10.64 -7.73 -21.83
N TRP A 122 10.14 -8.94 -21.59
CA TRP A 122 10.85 -9.94 -20.86
C TRP A 122 12.21 -10.17 -21.54
N ILE A 123 13.30 -9.80 -20.87
CA ILE A 123 14.66 -10.11 -21.34
C ILE A 123 15.29 -10.98 -20.27
N ALA A 124 15.48 -12.27 -20.58
CA ALA A 124 16.43 -13.11 -19.83
C ALA A 124 17.78 -12.41 -19.83
N SER A 125 18.07 -11.76 -18.71
CA SER A 125 19.41 -11.25 -18.42
C SER A 125 20.35 -12.44 -18.15
N ASP A 126 19.80 -13.56 -17.69
CA ASP A 126 20.44 -14.87 -17.63
C ASP A 126 19.65 -15.85 -18.53
N PRO A 127 20.27 -16.41 -19.58
CA PRO A 127 19.58 -17.28 -20.54
C PRO A 127 19.11 -18.60 -19.93
N ARG A 128 19.56 -18.95 -18.71
CA ARG A 128 19.09 -20.15 -17.99
C ARG A 128 17.64 -20.04 -17.53
N PHE A 129 17.11 -18.83 -17.40
CA PHE A 129 15.83 -18.60 -16.72
C PHE A 129 14.88 -17.79 -17.59
N SER A 130 13.85 -18.44 -18.12
CA SER A 130 12.79 -17.83 -18.91
C SER A 130 11.42 -17.86 -18.24
N ARG A 131 11.17 -18.91 -17.48
CA ARG A 131 9.91 -19.23 -16.84
C ARG A 131 10.19 -19.74 -15.43
N ALA A 132 9.18 -19.71 -14.57
CA ALA A 132 9.30 -20.22 -13.20
C ALA A 132 9.77 -21.70 -13.15
N ILE A 133 9.38 -22.52 -14.14
CA ILE A 133 9.82 -23.92 -14.26
C ILE A 133 11.34 -24.06 -14.40
N ASP A 134 12.02 -23.09 -15.00
CA ASP A 134 13.46 -23.14 -15.18
C ASP A 134 14.17 -22.96 -13.83
N LEU A 135 13.63 -22.11 -12.95
CA LEU A 135 14.12 -21.96 -11.58
C LEU A 135 13.88 -23.23 -10.75
N VAL A 136 12.70 -23.84 -10.87
CA VAL A 136 12.41 -25.14 -10.20
C VAL A 136 13.40 -26.20 -10.66
N SER A 137 13.54 -26.36 -11.98
CA SER A 137 14.47 -27.33 -12.59
C SER A 137 15.91 -27.07 -12.18
N TYR A 138 16.32 -25.80 -12.11
CA TYR A 138 17.66 -25.42 -11.67
C TYR A 138 17.92 -25.81 -10.22
N ILE A 139 17.02 -25.45 -9.30
CA ILE A 139 17.12 -25.82 -7.88
C ILE A 139 17.20 -27.35 -7.72
N ARG A 140 16.41 -28.09 -8.49
CA ARG A 140 16.43 -29.57 -8.47
C ARG A 140 17.65 -30.19 -9.13
N SER A 141 18.28 -29.52 -10.09
CA SER A 141 19.48 -30.03 -10.78
C SER A 141 20.73 -30.01 -9.91
N VAL A 142 20.79 -29.13 -8.90
CA VAL A 142 21.92 -29.00 -7.98
C VAL A 142 21.67 -29.86 -6.73
N PRO A 143 22.45 -30.93 -6.45
CA PRO A 143 22.15 -31.88 -5.38
C PRO A 143 22.05 -31.23 -3.98
N GLU A 144 22.90 -30.25 -3.70
CA GLU A 144 22.87 -29.49 -2.45
C GLU A 144 21.54 -28.73 -2.27
N TYR A 145 21.04 -28.10 -3.32
CA TYR A 145 19.80 -27.32 -3.28
C TYR A 145 18.57 -28.22 -3.32
N SER A 146 18.61 -29.28 -4.13
CA SER A 146 17.53 -30.26 -4.27
C SER A 146 17.18 -30.93 -2.95
N SER A 147 18.21 -31.27 -2.15
CA SER A 147 18.02 -31.84 -0.81
C SER A 147 17.62 -30.82 0.25
N TRP A 148 18.07 -29.57 0.12
CA TRP A 148 17.86 -28.52 1.12
C TRP A 148 16.49 -27.83 1.00
N PHE A 149 16.08 -27.44 -0.22
CA PHE A 149 14.92 -26.58 -0.42
C PHE A 149 13.60 -27.34 -0.61
N CYS A 150 12.56 -26.81 0.02
CA CYS A 150 11.16 -27.03 -0.29
C CYS A 150 10.70 -25.92 -1.26
N VAL A 151 10.27 -26.29 -2.47
CA VAL A 151 10.04 -25.33 -3.57
C VAL A 151 8.55 -25.24 -3.88
N GLY A 152 7.96 -24.07 -3.69
CA GLY A 152 6.60 -23.77 -4.12
C GLY A 152 6.55 -23.12 -5.49
N VAL A 153 5.38 -23.15 -6.13
CA VAL A 153 5.08 -22.39 -7.36
C VAL A 153 3.72 -21.69 -7.28
N ALA A 154 3.54 -20.62 -8.07
CA ALA A 154 2.25 -19.95 -8.19
C ALA A 154 1.27 -20.72 -9.10
N GLY A 155 -0.02 -20.71 -8.75
CA GLY A 155 -1.14 -21.17 -9.58
C GLY A 155 -2.18 -20.06 -9.79
N TYR A 156 -2.88 -20.03 -10.92
CA TYR A 156 -3.76 -18.92 -11.29
C TYR A 156 -5.18 -19.44 -11.62
N PRO A 157 -6.12 -19.43 -10.65
CA PRO A 157 -7.47 -19.95 -10.85
C PRO A 157 -8.26 -19.24 -11.97
N ASP A 158 -8.05 -17.94 -12.13
CA ASP A 158 -8.67 -17.11 -13.19
C ASP A 158 -7.79 -16.96 -14.44
N GLY A 159 -6.66 -17.68 -14.50
CA GLY A 159 -5.65 -17.56 -15.56
C GLY A 159 -4.64 -16.42 -15.35
N HIS A 160 -3.59 -16.40 -16.17
CA HIS A 160 -2.53 -15.40 -16.11
C HIS A 160 -2.78 -14.25 -17.11
N SER A 161 -2.70 -13.00 -16.67
CA SER A 161 -3.03 -11.80 -17.47
C SER A 161 -2.06 -11.51 -18.63
N ASP A 162 -0.74 -11.66 -18.42
CA ASP A 162 0.27 -11.28 -19.43
C ASP A 162 0.25 -12.10 -20.74
N ASN A 163 -0.23 -13.34 -20.71
CA ASN A 163 -0.28 -14.23 -21.89
C ASN A 163 -1.48 -15.16 -21.76
N PRO A 164 -2.69 -14.66 -22.02
CA PRO A 164 -3.91 -15.43 -21.82
C PRO A 164 -3.90 -16.61 -22.77
N VAL A 165 -3.98 -17.80 -22.19
CA VAL A 165 -4.28 -19.05 -22.89
C VAL A 165 -5.52 -19.67 -22.26
N ASP A 166 -6.06 -20.72 -22.86
CA ASP A 166 -7.18 -21.43 -22.26
C ASP A 166 -6.79 -22.07 -20.92
N GLU A 167 -7.79 -22.30 -20.07
CA GLU A 167 -7.61 -22.82 -18.72
C GLU A 167 -6.90 -24.18 -18.69
N ASP A 168 -7.18 -25.06 -19.65
CA ASP A 168 -6.58 -26.40 -19.68
C ASP A 168 -5.07 -26.30 -19.99
N THR A 169 -4.68 -25.43 -20.92
CA THR A 169 -3.26 -25.11 -21.18
C THR A 169 -2.55 -24.50 -19.97
N GLU A 170 -3.21 -23.63 -19.19
CA GLU A 170 -2.63 -23.09 -17.95
C GLU A 170 -2.43 -24.18 -16.88
N ILE A 171 -3.37 -25.12 -16.77
CA ILE A 171 -3.24 -26.26 -15.86
C ILE A 171 -2.12 -27.20 -16.32
N ASP A 172 -1.95 -27.42 -17.63
CA ASP A 172 -0.84 -28.20 -18.17
C ASP A 172 0.51 -27.57 -17.80
N ARG A 173 0.65 -26.23 -17.93
CA ARG A 173 1.85 -25.49 -17.49
C ARG A 173 2.07 -25.57 -15.99
N LEU A 174 1.00 -25.57 -15.20
CA LEU A 174 1.08 -25.79 -13.75
C LEU A 174 1.59 -27.21 -13.45
N LYS A 175 1.10 -28.21 -14.18
CA LYS A 175 1.55 -29.59 -14.09
C LYS A 175 3.02 -29.72 -14.45
N GLU A 176 3.49 -29.10 -15.54
CA GLU A 176 4.91 -29.09 -15.91
C GLU A 176 5.81 -28.57 -14.77
N LYS A 177 5.40 -27.49 -14.09
CA LYS A 177 6.13 -26.96 -12.92
C LYS A 177 6.18 -27.95 -11.75
N VAL A 178 5.08 -28.66 -11.50
CA VAL A 178 5.00 -29.70 -10.45
C VAL A 178 5.87 -30.89 -10.82
N ASP A 179 5.78 -31.38 -12.06
CA ASP A 179 6.56 -32.51 -12.57
C ASP A 179 8.07 -32.19 -12.60
N ALA A 180 8.46 -30.92 -12.75
CA ALA A 180 9.84 -30.45 -12.60
C ALA A 180 10.36 -30.50 -11.15
N GLY A 181 9.47 -30.73 -10.16
CA GLY A 181 9.81 -30.95 -8.76
C GLY A 181 9.36 -29.84 -7.81
N ALA A 182 8.26 -29.15 -8.08
CA ALA A 182 7.64 -28.28 -7.07
C ALA A 182 6.92 -29.13 -6.00
N ASP A 183 7.02 -28.73 -4.74
CA ASP A 183 6.50 -29.44 -3.57
C ASP A 183 5.11 -28.94 -3.12
N PHE A 184 4.74 -27.71 -3.47
CA PHE A 184 3.45 -27.10 -3.12
C PHE A 184 3.07 -25.98 -4.09
N ILE A 185 1.80 -25.59 -4.06
CA ILE A 185 1.25 -24.49 -4.87
C ILE A 185 0.64 -23.45 -3.94
N ILE A 186 0.93 -22.17 -4.18
CA ILE A 186 0.15 -21.04 -3.64
C ILE A 186 -0.65 -20.45 -4.80
N THR A 187 -1.95 -20.28 -4.64
CA THR A 187 -2.76 -19.69 -5.71
C THR A 187 -2.72 -18.17 -5.66
N GLN A 188 -2.87 -17.53 -6.81
CA GLN A 188 -3.29 -16.14 -6.90
C GLN A 188 -4.64 -15.96 -6.18
N LEU A 189 -4.91 -14.74 -5.73
CA LEU A 189 -6.19 -14.32 -5.15
C LEU A 189 -7.36 -14.53 -6.12
N PHE A 190 -8.54 -14.81 -5.58
CA PHE A 190 -9.78 -15.04 -6.32
C PHE A 190 -10.98 -14.57 -5.49
N TYR A 191 -12.07 -14.21 -6.17
CA TYR A 191 -13.32 -13.78 -5.53
C TYR A 191 -14.55 -14.57 -6.03
N ASP A 192 -14.44 -15.27 -7.16
CA ASP A 192 -15.42 -16.26 -7.60
C ASP A 192 -15.08 -17.64 -7.01
N VAL A 193 -15.70 -17.95 -5.86
CA VAL A 193 -15.43 -19.19 -5.11
C VAL A 193 -15.91 -20.43 -5.85
N ASP A 194 -17.03 -20.35 -6.56
CA ASP A 194 -17.58 -21.45 -7.37
C ASP A 194 -16.65 -21.79 -8.54
N HIS A 195 -16.09 -20.76 -9.20
CA HIS A 195 -15.09 -20.95 -10.24
C HIS A 195 -13.81 -21.60 -9.68
N PHE A 196 -13.32 -21.13 -8.54
CA PHE A 196 -12.16 -21.72 -7.87
C PHE A 196 -12.37 -23.22 -7.57
N LEU A 197 -13.53 -23.62 -7.06
CA LEU A 197 -13.84 -25.02 -6.76
C LEU A 197 -13.81 -25.89 -8.02
N LYS A 198 -14.34 -25.40 -9.14
CA LYS A 198 -14.27 -26.09 -10.45
C LYS A 198 -12.83 -26.23 -10.93
N TRP A 199 -12.06 -25.14 -10.84
CA TRP A 199 -10.64 -25.13 -11.18
C TRP A 199 -9.86 -26.14 -10.33
N TYR A 200 -10.11 -26.18 -9.02
CA TYR A 200 -9.48 -27.12 -8.09
C TYR A 200 -9.74 -28.58 -8.47
N VAL A 201 -10.99 -28.92 -8.83
CA VAL A 201 -11.33 -30.26 -9.30
C VAL A 201 -10.55 -30.63 -10.57
N LYS A 202 -10.47 -29.72 -11.55
CA LYS A 202 -9.69 -29.96 -12.78
C LYS A 202 -8.20 -30.16 -12.51
N VAL A 203 -7.61 -29.34 -11.64
CA VAL A 203 -6.21 -29.49 -11.22
C VAL A 203 -5.95 -30.86 -10.59
N ARG A 204 -6.86 -31.34 -9.75
CA ARG A 204 -6.76 -32.69 -9.17
C ARG A 204 -6.95 -33.79 -10.22
N GLN A 205 -7.85 -33.61 -11.19
CA GLN A 205 -8.05 -34.56 -12.30
C GLN A 205 -6.83 -34.69 -13.21
N GLN A 206 -6.02 -33.63 -13.35
CA GLN A 206 -4.73 -33.64 -14.05
C GLN A 206 -3.60 -34.34 -13.28
N GLY A 207 -3.90 -34.92 -12.11
CA GLY A 207 -2.95 -35.70 -11.32
C GLY A 207 -2.00 -34.86 -10.46
N ILE A 208 -2.28 -33.56 -10.28
CA ILE A 208 -1.51 -32.72 -9.37
C ILE A 208 -1.90 -33.03 -7.91
N THR A 209 -1.02 -33.68 -7.16
CA THR A 209 -1.27 -34.16 -5.79
C THR A 209 -0.60 -33.34 -4.69
N VAL A 210 0.31 -32.42 -5.04
CA VAL A 210 0.97 -31.55 -4.06
C VAL A 210 -0.05 -30.67 -3.31
N PRO A 211 0.26 -30.18 -2.08
CA PRO A 211 -0.60 -29.24 -1.37
C PRO A 211 -0.86 -27.98 -2.19
N ILE A 212 -2.10 -27.51 -2.17
CA ILE A 212 -2.53 -26.25 -2.80
C ILE A 212 -3.06 -25.36 -1.69
N LEU A 213 -2.43 -24.20 -1.50
CA LEU A 213 -2.80 -23.19 -0.51
C LEU A 213 -3.54 -22.06 -1.25
N PRO A 214 -4.86 -21.93 -1.09
CA PRO A 214 -5.62 -20.85 -1.71
C PRO A 214 -5.18 -19.50 -1.13
N GLY A 215 -4.89 -18.54 -2.02
CA GLY A 215 -4.58 -17.15 -1.67
C GLY A 215 -5.84 -16.37 -1.27
N ILE A 216 -5.90 -15.90 -0.03
CA ILE A 216 -7.02 -15.14 0.53
C ILE A 216 -6.54 -13.73 0.87
N MET A 217 -7.06 -12.74 0.16
CA MET A 217 -6.82 -11.32 0.46
C MET A 217 -8.09 -10.67 1.02
N PRO A 218 -8.14 -10.31 2.31
CA PRO A 218 -9.29 -9.62 2.89
C PRO A 218 -9.53 -8.28 2.19
N ILE A 219 -10.78 -8.00 1.84
CA ILE A 219 -11.19 -6.71 1.28
C ILE A 219 -11.10 -5.64 2.38
N GLN A 220 -10.31 -4.60 2.14
CA GLN A 220 -10.06 -3.53 3.12
C GLN A 220 -10.81 -2.24 2.79
N THR A 221 -10.73 -1.80 1.53
CA THR A 221 -11.39 -0.60 1.00
C THR A 221 -11.86 -0.86 -0.43
N TYR A 222 -12.87 -0.12 -0.88
CA TYR A 222 -13.43 -0.28 -2.23
C TYR A 222 -12.38 0.02 -3.31
N ALA A 223 -11.64 1.12 -3.13
CA ALA A 223 -10.59 1.54 -4.07
C ALA A 223 -9.46 0.51 -4.18
N SER A 224 -9.01 -0.06 -3.05
CA SER A 224 -7.96 -1.09 -3.07
C SER A 224 -8.45 -2.37 -3.75
N PHE A 225 -9.70 -2.76 -3.50
CA PHE A 225 -10.31 -3.93 -4.12
C PHE A 225 -10.40 -3.78 -5.64
N ALA A 226 -11.00 -2.69 -6.13
CA ALA A 226 -11.14 -2.44 -7.57
C ALA A 226 -9.78 -2.40 -8.30
N ARG A 227 -8.76 -1.84 -7.65
CA ARG A 227 -7.40 -1.83 -8.20
C ARG A 227 -6.80 -3.24 -8.30
N VAL A 228 -6.83 -4.01 -7.22
CA VAL A 228 -6.18 -5.33 -7.19
C VAL A 228 -6.88 -6.32 -8.11
N THR A 229 -8.22 -6.31 -8.17
CA THR A 229 -8.97 -7.19 -9.07
C THR A 229 -8.66 -6.91 -10.54
N LYS A 230 -8.58 -5.62 -10.91
CA LYS A 230 -8.18 -5.20 -12.27
C LYS A 230 -6.75 -5.64 -12.59
N LEU A 231 -5.82 -5.42 -11.67
CA LEU A 231 -4.39 -5.72 -11.85
C LEU A 231 -4.12 -7.22 -12.00
N CYS A 232 -4.74 -8.03 -11.14
CA CYS A 232 -4.60 -9.49 -11.18
C CYS A 232 -5.47 -10.16 -12.26
N GLY A 233 -6.39 -9.42 -12.88
CA GLY A 233 -7.40 -9.99 -13.78
C GLY A 233 -8.37 -10.94 -13.08
N ALA A 234 -8.57 -10.77 -11.76
CA ALA A 234 -9.38 -11.67 -10.95
C ALA A 234 -10.87 -11.52 -11.29
N ARG A 235 -11.58 -12.64 -11.41
CA ARG A 235 -13.02 -12.64 -11.65
C ARG A 235 -13.75 -12.24 -10.36
N VAL A 236 -14.63 -11.24 -10.49
CA VAL A 236 -15.50 -10.77 -9.39
C VAL A 236 -16.96 -11.02 -9.77
N PRO A 237 -17.70 -11.85 -9.01
CA PRO A 237 -19.13 -12.00 -9.20
C PRO A 237 -19.89 -10.67 -9.11
N GLU A 238 -20.88 -10.47 -9.99
CA GLU A 238 -21.66 -9.22 -10.04
C GLU A 238 -22.34 -8.88 -8.71
N SER A 239 -22.77 -9.90 -7.96
CA SER A 239 -23.35 -9.74 -6.62
C SER A 239 -22.39 -9.06 -5.63
N ILE A 240 -21.09 -9.37 -5.71
CA ILE A 240 -20.07 -8.74 -4.87
C ILE A 240 -19.87 -7.28 -5.29
N SER A 241 -19.77 -7.03 -6.60
CA SER A 241 -19.60 -5.68 -7.15
C SER A 241 -20.74 -4.74 -6.74
N VAL A 242 -21.99 -5.18 -6.85
CA VAL A 242 -23.18 -4.40 -6.46
C VAL A 242 -23.18 -4.10 -4.96
N GLN A 243 -22.96 -5.12 -4.12
CA GLN A 243 -22.97 -4.95 -2.66
C GLN A 243 -21.87 -4.01 -2.18
N LEU A 244 -20.67 -4.10 -2.76
CA LEU A 244 -19.55 -3.25 -2.42
C LEU A 244 -19.74 -1.80 -2.91
N ALA A 245 -20.37 -1.61 -4.08
CA ALA A 245 -20.66 -0.27 -4.59
C ALA A 245 -21.59 0.52 -3.67
N GLU A 246 -22.61 -0.12 -3.08
CA GLU A 246 -23.55 0.51 -2.14
C GLU A 246 -22.88 1.05 -0.86
N ILE A 247 -21.82 0.37 -0.40
CA ILE A 247 -21.08 0.73 0.81
C ILE A 247 -19.71 1.37 0.52
N SER A 248 -19.43 1.70 -0.74
CA SER A 248 -18.11 2.15 -1.21
C SER A 248 -17.55 3.40 -0.52
N HIS A 249 -18.41 4.21 0.10
CA HIS A 249 -18.08 5.44 0.82
C HIS A 249 -17.75 5.21 2.32
N ASP A 250 -17.95 4.00 2.84
CA ASP A 250 -17.71 3.65 4.24
C ASP A 250 -16.72 2.47 4.34
N ASP A 251 -15.44 2.80 4.52
CA ASP A 251 -14.35 1.83 4.64
C ASP A 251 -14.57 0.82 5.77
N ARG A 252 -15.28 1.20 6.84
CA ARG A 252 -15.59 0.26 7.93
C ARG A 252 -16.57 -0.80 7.46
N LEU A 253 -17.64 -0.41 6.76
CA LEU A 253 -18.60 -1.35 6.20
C LEU A 253 -17.95 -2.25 5.14
N VAL A 254 -17.08 -1.69 4.28
CA VAL A 254 -16.33 -2.48 3.29
C VAL A 254 -15.44 -3.51 3.96
N LYS A 255 -14.72 -3.13 5.03
CA LYS A 255 -13.87 -4.04 5.81
C LYS A 255 -14.68 -5.14 6.49
N ASP A 256 -15.83 -4.80 7.07
CA ASP A 256 -16.75 -5.76 7.69
C ASP A 256 -17.27 -6.78 6.66
N TYR A 257 -17.62 -6.31 5.46
CA TYR A 257 -17.96 -7.17 4.32
C TYR A 257 -16.80 -8.10 3.95
N GLY A 258 -15.59 -7.55 3.81
CA GLY A 258 -14.38 -8.30 3.46
C GLY A 258 -14.03 -9.42 4.44
N VAL A 259 -14.15 -9.15 5.74
CA VAL A 259 -13.96 -10.16 6.80
C VAL A 259 -15.00 -11.27 6.67
N LYS A 260 -16.28 -10.92 6.52
CA LYS A 260 -17.37 -11.89 6.36
C LYS A 260 -17.16 -12.77 5.13
N PHE A 261 -16.86 -12.15 3.99
CA PHE A 261 -16.61 -12.85 2.73
C PHE A 261 -15.45 -13.85 2.84
N ALA A 262 -14.33 -13.45 3.45
CA ALA A 262 -13.19 -14.35 3.65
C ALA A 262 -13.51 -15.54 4.56
N VAL A 263 -14.28 -15.32 5.64
CA VAL A 263 -14.73 -16.40 6.54
C VAL A 263 -15.64 -17.39 5.80
N GLU A 264 -16.59 -16.90 5.01
CA GLU A 264 -17.50 -17.73 4.22
C GLU A 264 -16.75 -18.54 3.15
N THR A 265 -15.80 -17.89 2.45
CA THR A 265 -14.91 -18.54 1.48
C THR A 265 -14.14 -19.69 2.11
N ILE A 266 -13.47 -19.45 3.25
CA ILE A 266 -12.70 -20.48 3.95
C ILE A 266 -13.61 -21.64 4.37
N LYS A 267 -14.80 -21.36 4.91
CA LYS A 267 -15.75 -22.41 5.29
C LYS A 267 -16.18 -23.27 4.10
N MET A 268 -16.50 -22.63 2.97
CA MET A 268 -16.92 -23.31 1.74
C MET A 268 -15.81 -24.20 1.17
N LEU A 269 -14.58 -23.69 1.07
CA LEU A 269 -13.43 -24.45 0.58
C LEU A 269 -13.10 -25.67 1.47
N ARG A 270 -13.28 -25.53 2.79
CA ARG A 270 -13.14 -26.66 3.73
C ARG A 270 -14.22 -27.71 3.51
N SER A 271 -15.49 -27.30 3.45
CA SER A 271 -16.61 -28.24 3.37
C SER A 271 -16.70 -28.94 2.02
N GLU A 272 -16.40 -28.25 0.92
CA GLU A 272 -16.62 -28.78 -0.43
C GLU A 272 -15.37 -29.42 -1.04
N ALA A 273 -14.18 -28.89 -0.76
CA ALA A 273 -12.93 -29.36 -1.34
C ALA A 273 -11.98 -30.03 -0.34
N GLY A 274 -12.32 -30.04 0.95
CA GLY A 274 -11.47 -30.61 2.01
C GLY A 274 -10.16 -29.85 2.21
N ILE A 275 -10.07 -28.60 1.75
CA ILE A 275 -8.85 -27.79 1.83
C ILE A 275 -8.74 -27.20 3.23
N ASN A 276 -7.66 -27.48 3.96
CA ASN A 276 -7.47 -26.97 5.32
C ASN A 276 -6.33 -25.95 5.46
N GLY A 277 -5.53 -25.71 4.41
CA GLY A 277 -4.43 -24.75 4.44
C GLY A 277 -4.76 -23.50 3.64
N PHE A 278 -4.61 -22.31 4.22
CA PHE A 278 -4.89 -21.04 3.55
C PHE A 278 -3.71 -20.08 3.62
N HIS A 279 -3.49 -19.32 2.56
CA HIS A 279 -2.43 -18.33 2.47
C HIS A 279 -3.03 -16.92 2.50
N PHE A 280 -2.81 -16.15 3.56
CA PHE A 280 -3.33 -14.80 3.66
C PHE A 280 -2.35 -13.77 3.10
N CYS A 281 -2.82 -13.03 2.11
CA CYS A 281 -2.17 -11.81 1.65
C CYS A 281 -2.53 -10.68 2.62
N THR A 282 -1.66 -10.41 3.59
CA THR A 282 -1.98 -9.50 4.71
C THR A 282 -1.97 -8.02 4.31
N LEU A 283 -1.26 -7.69 3.22
CA LEU A 283 -0.90 -6.32 2.86
C LEU A 283 -0.15 -5.58 4.00
N ASN A 284 0.63 -6.33 4.77
CA ASN A 284 1.25 -5.89 6.02
C ASN A 284 0.25 -5.45 7.09
N LEU A 285 -1.07 -5.68 6.96
CA LEU A 285 -2.09 -5.33 7.95
C LEU A 285 -2.40 -6.51 8.89
N GLU A 286 -2.91 -6.21 10.08
CA GLU A 286 -3.12 -7.20 11.16
C GLU A 286 -4.61 -7.43 11.46
N LYS A 287 -5.41 -6.36 11.60
CA LYS A 287 -6.77 -6.43 12.13
C LYS A 287 -7.72 -7.35 11.38
N SER A 288 -7.73 -7.28 10.04
CA SER A 288 -8.69 -8.07 9.25
C SER A 288 -8.36 -9.55 9.31
N VAL A 289 -7.08 -9.91 9.29
CA VAL A 289 -6.62 -11.30 9.45
C VAL A 289 -6.99 -11.81 10.84
N GLN A 290 -6.70 -11.03 11.89
CA GLN A 290 -7.07 -11.38 13.26
C GLN A 290 -8.57 -11.64 13.40
N ARG A 291 -9.42 -10.71 12.92
CA ARG A 291 -10.88 -10.84 12.97
C ARG A 291 -11.39 -12.09 12.24
N ILE A 292 -10.80 -12.43 11.08
CA ILE A 292 -11.15 -13.65 10.33
C ILE A 292 -10.83 -14.89 11.17
N LEU A 293 -9.63 -14.96 11.75
CA LEU A 293 -9.19 -16.13 12.52
C LEU A 293 -9.95 -16.29 13.85
N GLU A 294 -10.27 -15.19 14.52
CA GLU A 294 -11.16 -15.18 15.69
C GLU A 294 -12.55 -15.69 15.34
N THR A 295 -13.14 -15.22 14.23
CA THR A 295 -14.47 -15.66 13.76
C THR A 295 -14.49 -17.14 13.36
N LEU A 296 -13.37 -17.67 12.86
CA LEU A 296 -13.20 -19.09 12.57
C LEU A 296 -12.92 -19.94 13.83
N GLY A 297 -12.80 -19.33 15.01
CA GLY A 297 -12.46 -20.01 16.27
C GLY A 297 -11.05 -20.61 16.27
N CYS A 298 -10.15 -20.08 15.43
CA CYS A 298 -8.79 -20.59 15.26
C CYS A 298 -7.82 -20.04 16.31
N VAL A 299 -8.17 -18.91 16.92
CA VAL A 299 -7.44 -18.26 18.00
C VAL A 299 -8.29 -18.38 19.25
N GLY A 300 -7.68 -18.60 20.42
CA GLY A 300 -8.41 -18.49 21.68
C GLY A 300 -9.03 -17.10 21.73
N SER A 301 -10.34 -17.01 22.05
CA SER A 301 -10.96 -15.71 22.30
C SER A 301 -10.12 -15.01 23.36
N HIS A 302 -9.38 -13.96 22.96
CA HIS A 302 -9.05 -12.94 23.92
C HIS A 302 -10.39 -12.50 24.48
N SER A 303 -10.58 -12.65 25.79
CA SER A 303 -11.67 -11.94 26.45
C SER A 303 -11.53 -10.52 25.97
N ALA A 304 -12.53 -9.98 25.26
CA ALA A 304 -12.61 -8.57 25.00
C ALA A 304 -12.24 -7.90 26.32
N ASP A 305 -11.23 -7.04 26.33
CA ASP A 305 -11.02 -6.15 27.46
C ASP A 305 -12.30 -5.35 27.58
N GLN A 306 -13.25 -5.87 28.36
CA GLN A 306 -14.30 -5.09 28.96
C GLN A 306 -13.53 -3.99 29.65
N ASN A 307 -13.75 -2.75 29.21
CA ASN A 307 -13.37 -1.55 29.95
C ASN A 307 -13.74 -1.79 31.41
N LYS A 308 -12.77 -2.23 32.22
CA LYS A 308 -12.93 -2.27 33.65
C LYS A 308 -12.84 -0.80 34.04
N LEU A 309 -14.01 -0.20 34.21
CA LEU A 309 -14.14 1.03 34.97
C LEU A 309 -13.24 0.87 36.19
N ILE A 310 -12.31 1.81 36.37
CA ILE A 310 -11.59 1.95 37.63
C ILE A 310 -12.67 2.33 38.65
N VAL A 311 -13.28 1.32 39.27
CA VAL A 311 -14.07 1.53 40.48
C VAL A 311 -13.02 1.63 41.58
N GLU A 312 -12.70 2.85 41.98
CA GLU A 312 -11.92 3.10 43.19
C GLU A 312 -12.57 2.34 44.36
N PRO A 313 -11.82 1.55 45.14
CA PRO A 313 -12.36 0.97 46.35
C PRO A 313 -12.64 2.09 47.36
N LEU A 314 -13.90 2.23 47.76
CA LEU A 314 -14.30 2.94 48.97
C LEU A 314 -13.56 2.33 50.17
N GLY A 315 -12.47 2.98 50.61
CA GLY A 315 -11.82 2.59 51.85
C GLY A 315 -10.33 2.87 51.93
N ALA A 316 -9.93 4.14 51.95
CA ALA A 316 -8.72 4.55 52.66
C ALA A 316 -8.85 6.02 53.08
N SER A 317 -9.11 6.22 54.37
CA SER A 317 -9.14 7.51 55.04
C SER A 317 -7.75 8.18 55.02
N SER A 318 -7.66 9.36 54.41
CA SER A 318 -6.64 10.33 54.77
C SER A 318 -7.25 11.72 54.77
N GLN A 319 -7.39 12.25 55.98
CA GLN A 319 -7.89 13.58 56.32
C GLN A 319 -7.05 14.67 55.64
N ARG A 320 -7.72 15.65 55.02
CA ARG A 320 -7.23 17.04 54.96
C ARG A 320 -8.37 18.01 55.22
N PRO A 321 -8.12 19.17 55.85
CA PRO A 321 -9.15 19.99 56.46
C PRO A 321 -9.88 20.84 55.42
N LEU A 322 -11.19 20.98 55.63
CA LEU A 322 -12.05 21.99 55.02
C LEU A 322 -11.54 23.39 55.40
N GLN A 323 -11.21 24.20 54.40
CA GLN A 323 -11.27 25.66 54.52
C GLN A 323 -12.42 26.15 53.64
N ASP A 324 -13.34 26.79 54.35
CA ASP A 324 -14.57 27.40 53.90
C ASP A 324 -14.29 28.81 53.35
N GLY A 325 -15.03 29.24 52.33
CA GLY A 325 -15.08 30.65 51.94
C GLY A 325 -15.16 30.94 50.44
N GLY A 326 -16.39 31.07 49.92
CA GLY A 326 -16.66 31.98 48.81
C GLY A 326 -17.19 31.37 47.51
N SER A 327 -18.52 31.35 47.41
CA SER A 327 -19.36 31.40 46.19
C SER A 327 -18.67 31.32 44.81
N GLY A 328 -18.93 30.24 44.06
CA GLY A 328 -18.72 30.21 42.62
C GLY A 328 -18.50 28.83 42.02
N LEU A 329 -19.49 27.93 42.07
CA LEU A 329 -19.47 26.68 41.29
C LEU A 329 -19.73 26.95 39.79
N VAL A 330 -18.86 27.73 39.17
CA VAL A 330 -18.74 27.81 37.71
C VAL A 330 -17.29 27.49 37.37
N ILE A 331 -17.06 26.24 36.98
CA ILE A 331 -15.80 25.86 36.36
C ILE A 331 -15.86 26.35 34.91
N SER A 332 -15.15 27.44 34.61
CA SER A 332 -14.93 27.85 33.23
C SER A 332 -13.95 26.89 32.55
N PRO A 333 -14.00 26.72 31.20
CA PRO A 333 -13.03 25.92 30.46
C PRO A 333 -11.56 26.29 30.78
N SER A 334 -11.31 27.57 31.02
CA SER A 334 -10.02 28.11 31.45
C SER A 334 -9.59 27.66 32.86
N ASN A 335 -10.51 27.54 33.82
CA ASN A 335 -10.19 27.06 35.16
C ASN A 335 -9.94 25.54 35.17
N ALA A 336 -10.66 24.77 34.34
CA ALA A 336 -10.42 23.35 34.17
C ALA A 336 -9.05 23.08 33.54
N ALA A 337 -8.70 23.81 32.46
CA ALA A 337 -7.41 23.70 31.79
C ALA A 337 -6.23 24.08 32.70
N ASN A 338 -6.36 25.16 33.48
CA ASN A 338 -5.31 25.58 34.42
C ASN A 338 -5.11 24.58 35.56
N THR A 339 -6.18 23.98 36.07
CA THR A 339 -6.09 22.96 37.13
C THR A 339 -5.42 21.68 36.61
N ALA A 340 -5.71 21.28 35.37
CA ALA A 340 -5.06 20.13 34.73
C ALA A 340 -3.57 20.39 34.43
N ALA A 341 -3.22 21.60 33.98
CA ALA A 341 -1.84 22.00 33.73
C ALA A 341 -1.00 22.06 35.02
N LEU A 342 -1.58 22.54 36.13
CA LEU A 342 -0.94 22.54 37.46
C LEU A 342 -0.81 21.13 38.07
N GLY A 343 -1.72 20.21 37.76
CA GLY A 343 -1.59 18.81 38.15
C GLY A 343 -0.41 18.11 37.47
N LEU A 344 -0.18 18.41 36.18
CA LEU A 344 0.91 17.84 35.38
C LEU A 344 2.30 18.35 35.78
N SER A 345 2.42 19.56 36.32
CA SER A 345 3.71 20.13 36.73
C SER A 345 4.24 19.62 38.07
N THR A 346 3.46 18.82 38.80
CA THR A 346 3.84 18.26 40.11
C THR A 346 4.26 16.78 40.06
N LEU A 347 4.24 16.17 38.89
CA LEU A 347 4.77 14.82 38.68
C LEU A 347 6.31 14.86 38.64
N PRO A 348 7.02 13.96 39.35
CA PRO A 348 8.47 13.92 39.29
C PRO A 348 8.92 13.61 37.85
N THR A 349 9.83 14.42 37.32
CA THR A 349 10.50 14.20 36.04
C THR A 349 11.26 12.87 36.07
N THR A 350 10.74 11.87 35.35
CA THR A 350 11.54 10.75 34.87
C THR A 350 12.27 11.24 33.61
N GLU A 351 13.60 11.06 33.58
CA GLU A 351 14.41 11.41 32.41
C GLU A 351 13.99 10.55 31.21
N GLY A 352 13.17 11.13 30.36
CA GLY A 352 12.77 10.68 29.03
C GLY A 352 12.15 11.88 28.34
N GLU A 353 12.74 12.30 27.21
CA GLU A 353 12.48 13.57 26.52
C GLU A 353 10.99 13.88 26.34
N ALA A 354 10.45 14.70 27.25
CA ALA A 354 9.10 15.24 27.18
C ALA A 354 9.05 16.33 26.09
N GLY A 355 8.45 15.98 24.95
CA GLY A 355 8.28 16.85 23.78
C GLY A 355 7.72 16.14 22.55
N ARG A 356 7.79 14.80 22.51
CA ARG A 356 7.06 13.98 21.53
C ARG A 356 5.71 13.58 22.12
N GLY A 357 4.68 14.39 21.89
CA GLY A 357 3.31 13.94 22.10
C GLY A 357 3.03 12.73 21.20
N GLU A 358 2.99 11.54 21.79
CA GLU A 358 2.57 10.32 21.11
C GLU A 358 1.07 10.39 20.78
N LEU A 359 0.75 10.97 19.62
CA LEU A 359 -0.38 10.57 18.81
C LEU A 359 0.12 9.57 17.75
N ASN A 360 0.73 8.46 18.21
CA ASN A 360 1.11 7.31 17.38
C ASN A 360 0.44 6.06 17.97
N ASN A 361 -0.89 5.92 17.80
CA ASN A 361 -1.52 4.67 18.16
C ASN A 361 -1.27 3.67 17.01
N ALA A 362 -0.27 2.79 17.13
CA ALA A 362 0.01 1.74 16.14
C ALA A 362 -1.23 0.90 15.78
N ALA A 363 -2.24 0.90 16.67
CA ALA A 363 -3.55 0.30 16.41
C ALA A 363 -4.34 0.98 15.28
N SER A 364 -4.11 2.26 14.95
CA SER A 364 -4.91 2.98 13.94
C SER A 364 -4.35 2.88 12.52
N TRP A 365 -3.09 2.44 12.34
CA TRP A 365 -2.50 2.26 10.99
C TRP A 365 -3.30 1.31 10.10
N ASP A 366 -4.03 0.38 10.71
CA ASP A 366 -4.86 -0.59 10.00
C ASP A 366 -6.23 -0.03 9.58
N ASP A 367 -6.62 1.13 10.10
CA ASP A 367 -7.96 1.71 9.89
C ASP A 367 -8.00 2.75 8.78
N PHE A 368 -6.85 3.11 8.19
CA PHE A 368 -6.76 4.16 7.18
C PHE A 368 -6.12 3.67 5.87
N PRO A 369 -6.36 4.37 4.76
CA PRO A 369 -5.78 4.02 3.47
C PRO A 369 -4.25 4.02 3.53
N ASN A 370 -3.65 2.83 3.44
CA ASN A 370 -2.21 2.65 3.38
C ASN A 370 -1.75 2.89 1.93
N GLY A 371 -1.73 4.16 1.56
CA GLY A 371 -1.36 4.65 0.23
C GLY A 371 -0.16 5.58 0.27
N ARG A 372 -0.07 6.47 -0.72
CA ARG A 372 0.98 7.48 -0.85
C ARG A 372 1.00 8.50 0.30
N PHE A 373 -0.17 8.84 0.84
CA PHE A 373 -0.33 9.90 1.84
C PHE A 373 -0.58 9.39 3.26
N GLY A 374 -0.48 8.06 3.46
CA GLY A 374 -0.54 7.46 4.78
C GLY A 374 0.74 7.73 5.59
N ASP A 375 0.70 7.41 6.88
CA ASP A 375 1.86 7.54 7.78
C ASP A 375 3.03 6.68 7.27
N TYR A 376 4.21 7.27 7.02
CA TYR A 376 5.39 6.53 6.55
C TYR A 376 5.89 5.48 7.55
N LYS A 377 5.49 5.63 8.82
CA LYS A 377 5.76 4.66 9.88
C LYS A 377 4.92 3.41 9.71
N SER A 378 3.79 3.48 9.00
CA SER A 378 2.97 2.31 8.72
C SER A 378 3.81 1.29 7.93
N PRO A 379 3.86 0.01 8.38
CA PRO A 379 4.45 -1.08 7.62
C PRO A 379 3.88 -1.25 6.20
N ALA A 380 2.66 -0.76 5.98
CA ALA A 380 1.96 -0.87 4.70
C ALA A 380 2.16 0.36 3.79
N PHE A 381 2.96 1.35 4.21
CA PHE A 381 3.21 2.57 3.46
C PHE A 381 3.80 2.31 2.06
N GLY A 382 3.28 3.02 1.04
CA GLY A 382 3.80 2.97 -0.33
C GLY A 382 3.49 1.68 -1.11
N ASN A 383 2.46 0.92 -0.70
CA ASN A 383 2.10 -0.38 -1.30
C ASN A 383 1.38 -0.30 -2.67
N GLN A 384 1.90 0.50 -3.60
CA GLN A 384 1.27 0.67 -4.91
C GLN A 384 1.65 -0.42 -5.94
N GLY A 385 2.65 -1.28 -5.67
CA GLY A 385 3.26 -2.13 -6.72
C GLY A 385 3.52 -3.61 -6.40
N LEU A 386 2.95 -4.20 -5.35
CA LEU A 386 3.25 -5.60 -4.98
C LEU A 386 2.76 -6.67 -5.97
N TYR A 387 1.75 -6.34 -6.79
CA TYR A 387 1.07 -7.30 -7.66
C TYR A 387 1.23 -6.95 -9.15
N GLY A 388 2.31 -6.25 -9.53
CA GLY A 388 2.63 -5.90 -10.93
C GLY A 388 2.58 -4.39 -11.20
N GLY A 389 3.02 -4.01 -12.42
CA GLY A 389 3.13 -2.63 -12.90
C GLY A 389 1.79 -1.89 -13.04
N SER A 390 1.76 -0.75 -13.73
CA SER A 390 0.61 0.15 -13.86
C SER A 390 -0.72 -0.46 -14.36
N GLY A 391 -0.75 -1.75 -14.72
CA GLY A 391 -1.94 -2.48 -15.15
C GLY A 391 -2.42 -2.07 -16.55
N ILE A 392 -1.57 -1.41 -17.34
CA ILE A 392 -1.91 -0.87 -18.66
C ILE A 392 -1.18 -1.66 -19.74
N SER A 393 -1.95 -2.28 -20.63
CA SER A 393 -1.41 -2.97 -21.81
C SER A 393 -0.77 -1.98 -22.78
N LYS A 394 0.39 -2.32 -23.36
CA LYS A 394 1.11 -1.53 -24.39
C LYS A 394 0.21 -1.09 -25.55
N THR A 395 -0.78 -1.91 -25.91
CA THR A 395 -1.70 -1.63 -27.02
C THR A 395 -2.75 -0.58 -26.65
N GLU A 396 -3.21 -0.55 -25.39
CA GLU A 396 -4.10 0.50 -24.85
C GLU A 396 -3.33 1.80 -24.58
N PHE A 397 -2.04 1.70 -24.23
CA PHE A 397 -1.15 2.83 -24.00
C PHE A 397 -0.90 3.66 -25.27
N LEU A 398 -0.51 3.02 -26.39
CA LEU A 398 -0.13 3.75 -27.62
C LEU A 398 -1.31 4.42 -28.30
N SER A 399 -2.52 3.87 -28.13
CA SER A 399 -3.75 4.46 -28.66
C SER A 399 -4.22 5.66 -27.83
N SER A 400 -3.90 5.69 -26.52
CA SER A 400 -4.42 6.69 -25.59
C SER A 400 -3.50 7.90 -25.40
N TRP A 401 -2.18 7.72 -25.22
CA TRP A 401 -1.27 8.83 -24.87
C TRP A 401 -0.39 9.33 -26.04
N GLY A 402 -0.47 8.67 -27.19
CA GLY A 402 0.19 9.10 -28.43
C GLY A 402 1.72 8.94 -28.42
N ARG A 403 2.40 9.74 -29.26
CA ARG A 403 3.86 9.72 -29.48
C ARG A 403 4.46 11.13 -29.29
N PRO A 404 4.69 11.57 -28.04
CA PRO A 404 5.13 12.94 -27.77
C PRO A 404 6.55 13.18 -28.32
N GLN A 405 6.73 14.23 -29.12
CA GLN A 405 8.04 14.60 -29.68
C GLN A 405 8.62 15.87 -29.04
N LYS A 406 7.76 16.66 -28.38
CA LYS A 406 8.10 17.92 -27.73
C LYS A 406 7.27 18.13 -26.46
N GLU A 407 7.68 19.05 -25.60
CA GLU A 407 7.02 19.29 -24.32
C GLU A 407 5.55 19.70 -24.47
N GLU A 408 5.18 20.41 -25.54
CA GLU A 408 3.79 20.82 -25.80
C GLU A 408 2.86 19.61 -26.05
N ASP A 409 3.40 18.51 -26.58
CA ASP A 409 2.62 17.28 -26.74
C ASP A 409 2.28 16.66 -25.37
N LEU A 410 3.20 16.78 -24.41
CA LEU A 410 2.96 16.30 -23.04
C LEU A 410 1.99 17.20 -22.31
N THR A 411 2.13 18.52 -22.42
CA THR A 411 1.14 19.48 -21.90
C THR A 411 -0.27 19.12 -22.37
N ARG A 412 -0.44 18.76 -23.65
CA ARG A 412 -1.72 18.32 -24.19
C ARG A 412 -2.24 17.05 -23.51
N VAL A 413 -1.39 16.05 -23.22
CA VAL A 413 -1.80 14.83 -22.50
C VAL A 413 -2.36 15.16 -21.11
N PHE A 414 -1.70 16.01 -20.33
CA PHE A 414 -2.19 16.39 -19.01
C PHE A 414 -3.51 17.18 -19.09
N ILE A 415 -3.62 18.12 -20.02
CA ILE A 415 -4.85 18.91 -20.24
C ILE A 415 -6.01 18.02 -20.72
N ASP A 416 -5.76 17.11 -21.67
CA ASP A 416 -6.79 16.21 -22.18
C ASP A 416 -7.32 15.25 -21.09
N HIS A 417 -6.48 14.88 -20.12
CA HIS A 417 -6.93 14.15 -18.93
C HIS A 417 -7.84 14.99 -18.03
N LEU A 418 -7.48 16.25 -17.77
CA LEU A 418 -8.29 17.17 -16.97
C LEU A 418 -9.70 17.38 -17.57
N HIS A 419 -9.82 17.37 -18.90
CA HIS A 419 -11.11 17.47 -19.58
C HIS A 419 -11.80 16.12 -19.84
N GLY A 420 -11.28 15.02 -19.29
CA GLY A 420 -11.86 13.68 -19.43
C GLY A 420 -11.80 13.10 -20.84
N LYS A 421 -11.05 13.71 -21.77
CA LYS A 421 -10.78 13.11 -23.09
C LYS A 421 -9.86 11.91 -22.96
N LEU A 422 -9.00 11.92 -21.95
CA LEU A 422 -8.21 10.77 -21.51
C LEU A 422 -8.69 10.32 -20.13
N SER A 423 -9.12 9.06 -20.04
CA SER A 423 -9.58 8.47 -18.78
C SER A 423 -8.46 8.19 -17.79
N ALA A 424 -7.19 8.17 -18.24
CA ALA A 424 -6.03 7.91 -17.41
C ALA A 424 -4.76 8.55 -18.00
N THR A 425 -3.75 8.73 -17.16
CA THR A 425 -2.36 9.12 -17.49
C THR A 425 -1.39 8.16 -16.79
N PRO A 426 -0.08 8.18 -17.09
CA PRO A 426 0.89 7.38 -16.34
C PRO A 426 0.89 7.67 -14.84
N PHE A 427 0.49 8.89 -14.43
CA PHE A 427 0.46 9.34 -13.05
C PHE A 427 -0.90 9.11 -12.36
N SER A 428 -1.96 8.93 -13.14
CA SER A 428 -3.33 8.74 -12.65
C SER A 428 -4.03 7.62 -13.43
N PRO A 429 -4.16 6.41 -12.88
CA PRO A 429 -4.78 5.29 -13.57
C PRO A 429 -6.33 5.36 -13.62
N THR A 430 -6.93 6.37 -12.98
CA THR A 430 -8.36 6.58 -12.89
C THR A 430 -8.75 7.94 -13.50
N PRO A 431 -10.03 8.10 -13.90
CA PRO A 431 -10.56 9.40 -14.28
C PRO A 431 -10.39 10.44 -13.16
N LEU A 432 -10.46 11.72 -13.55
CA LEU A 432 -10.36 12.84 -12.62
C LEU A 432 -11.43 12.72 -11.51
N SER A 433 -11.01 12.87 -10.26
CA SER A 433 -11.92 12.88 -9.11
C SER A 433 -12.89 14.06 -9.19
N ALA A 434 -14.12 13.87 -8.71
CA ALA A 434 -15.12 14.92 -8.67
C ALA A 434 -14.65 16.16 -7.88
N GLU A 435 -13.83 15.97 -6.83
CA GLU A 435 -13.29 17.09 -6.05
C GLU A 435 -12.35 17.99 -6.87
N SER A 436 -11.63 17.41 -7.83
CA SER A 436 -10.69 18.16 -8.67
C SER A 436 -11.40 19.06 -9.67
N LEU A 437 -12.68 18.82 -9.95
CA LEU A 437 -13.50 19.71 -10.78
C LEU A 437 -13.67 21.10 -10.14
N ILE A 438 -13.60 21.19 -8.81
CA ILE A 438 -13.71 22.44 -8.04
C ILE A 438 -12.56 23.40 -8.39
N ILE A 439 -11.39 22.86 -8.72
CA ILE A 439 -10.15 23.60 -9.01
C ILE A 439 -9.66 23.41 -10.46
N LEU A 440 -10.54 22.95 -11.35
CA LEU A 440 -10.19 22.56 -12.72
C LEU A 440 -9.52 23.70 -13.50
N SER A 441 -10.05 24.93 -13.40
CA SER A 441 -9.52 26.08 -14.13
C SER A 441 -8.09 26.45 -13.71
N GLN A 442 -7.77 26.25 -12.44
CA GLN A 442 -6.44 26.50 -11.88
C GLN A 442 -5.48 25.42 -12.33
N LEU A 443 -5.89 24.15 -12.28
CA LEU A 443 -5.09 23.03 -12.81
C LEU A 443 -4.82 23.19 -14.31
N GLU A 444 -5.81 23.60 -15.09
CA GLU A 444 -5.65 23.88 -16.52
C GLU A 444 -4.59 24.97 -16.75
N ARG A 445 -4.69 26.08 -16.02
CA ARG A 445 -3.71 27.19 -16.09
C ARG A 445 -2.29 26.72 -15.75
N MET A 446 -2.11 25.91 -14.71
CA MET A 446 -0.79 25.36 -14.37
C MET A 446 -0.23 24.52 -15.52
N ASN A 447 -1.03 23.59 -16.06
CA ASN A 447 -0.57 22.71 -17.13
C ASN A 447 -0.24 23.50 -18.40
N GLN A 448 -1.01 24.54 -18.74
CA GLN A 448 -0.71 25.45 -19.85
C GLN A 448 0.62 26.19 -19.69
N GLN A 449 1.04 26.50 -18.46
CA GLN A 449 2.35 27.07 -18.13
C GLN A 449 3.49 26.03 -18.14
N GLY A 450 3.18 24.76 -18.41
CA GLY A 450 4.14 23.66 -18.35
C GLY A 450 4.38 23.13 -16.93
N TRP A 451 3.54 23.50 -15.95
CA TRP A 451 3.53 22.91 -14.61
C TRP A 451 2.59 21.69 -14.61
N TRP A 452 3.14 20.51 -14.90
CA TRP A 452 2.34 19.32 -15.15
C TRP A 452 1.86 18.68 -13.86
N THR A 453 0.57 18.83 -13.56
CA THR A 453 -0.02 18.43 -12.27
C THR A 453 -0.23 16.92 -12.16
N VAL A 454 0.17 16.35 -11.03
CA VAL A 454 0.13 14.90 -10.74
C VAL A 454 -0.55 14.56 -9.41
N GLY A 455 -1.00 15.58 -8.67
CA GLY A 455 -1.76 15.43 -7.43
C GLY A 455 -2.35 16.78 -7.03
N SER A 456 -3.57 16.80 -6.53
CA SER A 456 -4.22 18.03 -6.09
C SER A 456 -5.40 17.74 -5.20
N GLN A 457 -5.72 18.69 -4.31
CA GLN A 457 -6.92 18.67 -3.49
C GLN A 457 -7.39 20.12 -3.26
N PRO A 458 -8.70 20.40 -3.31
CA PRO A 458 -9.24 21.73 -2.96
C PRO A 458 -9.12 22.00 -1.44
N ALA A 459 -9.37 23.25 -1.03
CA ALA A 459 -9.62 23.53 0.38
C ALA A 459 -11.08 23.20 0.72
N VAL A 460 -11.31 22.59 1.90
CA VAL A 460 -12.65 22.30 2.43
C VAL A 460 -12.72 22.74 3.88
N ASP A 461 -13.68 23.61 4.17
CA ASP A 461 -13.96 24.12 5.52
C ASP A 461 -15.25 23.48 6.06
N GLY A 462 -15.15 22.25 6.56
CA GLY A 462 -16.22 21.59 7.30
C GLY A 462 -17.40 21.14 6.44
N ALA A 463 -17.13 20.40 5.35
CA ALA A 463 -18.20 19.74 4.61
C ALA A 463 -18.80 18.59 5.42
N SER A 464 -20.04 18.20 5.10
CA SER A 464 -20.67 17.03 5.72
C SER A 464 -19.83 15.78 5.45
N SER A 465 -19.70 14.89 6.44
CA SER A 465 -19.07 13.58 6.23
C SER A 465 -19.82 12.69 5.22
N SER A 466 -21.06 13.06 4.89
CA SER A 466 -21.89 12.39 3.87
C SER A 466 -22.01 13.21 2.59
N ASP A 467 -21.12 14.19 2.36
CA ASP A 467 -21.03 14.91 1.10
C ASP A 467 -20.62 13.95 -0.05
N ASP A 468 -21.27 14.05 -1.20
CA ASP A 468 -21.07 13.12 -2.32
C ASP A 468 -19.70 13.28 -3.01
N VAL A 469 -19.01 14.40 -2.80
CA VAL A 469 -17.75 14.74 -3.48
C VAL A 469 -16.56 14.55 -2.55
N VAL A 470 -16.63 15.11 -1.33
CA VAL A 470 -15.49 15.14 -0.39
C VAL A 470 -15.77 14.40 0.92
N GLY A 471 -16.99 13.89 1.11
CA GLY A 471 -17.41 13.23 2.34
C GLY A 471 -16.79 11.85 2.52
N TRP A 472 -16.38 11.55 3.75
CA TRP A 472 -15.90 10.23 4.16
C TRP A 472 -16.11 10.03 5.66
N GLY A 473 -16.05 8.77 6.09
CA GLY A 473 -16.16 8.38 7.49
C GLY A 473 -17.60 8.31 8.02
N PRO A 474 -17.79 8.17 9.35
CA PRO A 474 -19.11 8.05 9.96
C PRO A 474 -20.04 9.21 9.62
N ARG A 475 -21.34 8.91 9.45
CA ARG A 475 -22.37 9.93 9.22
C ARG A 475 -22.45 10.96 10.35
N ALA A 476 -22.97 12.14 10.03
CA ALA A 476 -23.16 13.27 10.95
C ALA A 476 -21.84 13.85 11.53
N GLY A 477 -20.73 13.67 10.81
CA GLY A 477 -19.47 14.34 11.08
C GLY A 477 -19.17 15.47 10.09
N TYR A 478 -17.99 16.03 10.21
CA TYR A 478 -17.47 17.09 9.34
C TYR A 478 -16.07 16.75 8.84
N VAL A 479 -15.80 17.00 7.56
CA VAL A 479 -14.51 16.78 6.90
C VAL A 479 -13.88 18.10 6.47
N PHE A 480 -12.55 18.14 6.54
CA PHE A 480 -11.74 19.32 6.30
C PHE A 480 -10.53 18.98 5.43
N GLN A 481 -10.15 19.92 4.59
CA GLN A 481 -9.03 19.77 3.65
C GLN A 481 -8.24 21.08 3.55
N LYS A 482 -6.91 21.01 3.67
CA LYS A 482 -6.02 22.05 3.16
C LYS A 482 -5.87 21.87 1.65
N CYS A 483 -5.79 22.99 0.95
CA CYS A 483 -5.47 22.96 -0.47
C CYS A 483 -3.99 22.60 -0.66
N PHE A 484 -3.73 21.65 -1.56
CA PHE A 484 -2.38 21.35 -2.03
C PHE A 484 -2.38 21.04 -3.53
N VAL A 485 -1.22 21.23 -4.15
CA VAL A 485 -0.98 20.83 -5.52
C VAL A 485 0.43 20.28 -5.68
N GLU A 486 0.55 19.27 -6.55
CA GLU A 486 1.80 18.60 -6.88
C GLU A 486 1.99 18.54 -8.39
N PHE A 487 3.18 18.90 -8.85
CA PHE A 487 3.43 19.07 -10.28
C PHE A 487 4.91 18.95 -10.63
N PHE A 488 5.19 18.67 -11.91
CA PHE A 488 6.54 18.74 -12.48
C PHE A 488 6.79 20.10 -13.14
N CYS A 489 7.89 20.75 -12.80
CA CYS A 489 8.30 22.03 -13.39
C CYS A 489 9.82 22.10 -13.62
N SER A 490 10.30 23.22 -14.18
CA SER A 490 11.72 23.46 -14.36
C SER A 490 12.40 23.90 -13.06
N GLU A 491 13.73 23.78 -12.97
CA GLU A 491 14.47 24.32 -11.82
C GLU A 491 14.31 25.84 -11.66
N GLN A 492 14.15 26.56 -12.78
CA GLN A 492 13.89 27.99 -12.76
C GLN A 492 12.55 28.32 -12.07
N ASP A 493 11.52 27.50 -12.31
CA ASP A 493 10.23 27.65 -11.64
C ASP A 493 10.34 27.37 -10.14
N VAL A 494 11.11 26.35 -9.74
CA VAL A 494 11.38 26.04 -8.32
C VAL A 494 11.99 27.25 -7.62
N ASN A 495 13.04 27.84 -8.20
CA ASN A 495 13.70 29.01 -7.62
C ASN A 495 12.73 30.20 -7.49
N GLY A 496 11.89 30.45 -8.50
CA GLY A 496 10.88 31.52 -8.44
C GLY A 496 9.80 31.28 -7.38
N ILE A 497 9.37 30.03 -7.18
CA ILE A 497 8.44 29.66 -6.11
C ILE A 497 9.10 29.86 -4.74
N GLU A 498 10.35 29.44 -4.57
CA GLU A 498 11.12 29.61 -3.32
C GLU A 498 11.25 31.09 -2.93
N GLU A 499 11.62 31.94 -3.88
CA GLU A 499 11.67 33.40 -3.70
C GLU A 499 10.32 33.95 -3.26
N LYS A 500 9.23 33.55 -3.93
CA LYS A 500 7.88 33.99 -3.59
C LYS A 500 7.42 33.55 -2.19
N ILE A 501 7.77 32.32 -1.79
CA ILE A 501 7.49 31.82 -0.43
C ILE A 501 8.26 32.66 0.59
N HIS A 502 9.54 32.95 0.33
CA HIS A 502 10.34 33.77 1.23
C HIS A 502 9.79 35.19 1.39
N GLU A 503 9.26 35.80 0.33
CA GLU A 503 8.70 37.16 0.35
C GLU A 503 7.29 37.25 0.94
N LYS A 504 6.39 36.34 0.58
CA LYS A 504 4.94 36.48 0.83
C LYS A 504 4.28 35.27 1.51
N GLY A 505 4.94 34.11 1.53
CA GLY A 505 4.33 32.83 1.92
C GLY A 505 4.93 32.16 3.16
N LYS A 506 5.88 32.82 3.84
CA LYS A 506 6.72 32.18 4.86
C LYS A 506 5.95 31.48 5.99
N ASP A 507 4.81 32.04 6.39
CA ASP A 507 4.00 31.52 7.50
C ASP A 507 2.73 30.77 7.05
N SER A 508 2.39 30.81 5.76
CA SER A 508 1.14 30.27 5.21
C SER A 508 1.32 29.17 4.18
N VAL A 509 2.54 29.00 3.63
CA VAL A 509 2.84 28.05 2.56
C VAL A 509 4.03 27.17 2.93
N HIS A 510 3.82 25.86 2.86
CA HIS A 510 4.88 24.87 2.94
C HIS A 510 5.09 24.22 1.58
N TYR A 511 6.34 23.93 1.22
CA TYR A 511 6.66 23.21 -0.01
C TYR A 511 7.72 22.13 0.18
N PHE A 512 7.69 21.14 -0.69
CA PHE A 512 8.80 20.23 -0.96
C PHE A 512 9.11 20.26 -2.46
N ALA A 513 10.38 20.35 -2.83
CA ALA A 513 10.84 20.25 -4.21
C ALA A 513 11.98 19.23 -4.29
N GLY A 514 11.91 18.28 -5.22
CA GLY A 514 12.98 17.30 -5.37
C GLY A 514 13.19 16.84 -6.80
N ASN A 515 14.41 16.42 -7.10
CA ASN A 515 14.79 15.96 -8.44
C ASN A 515 15.20 14.48 -8.46
N TYR A 516 15.38 13.95 -9.67
CA TYR A 516 15.84 12.57 -9.86
C TYR A 516 17.28 12.34 -9.38
N LYS A 517 18.10 13.40 -9.30
CA LYS A 517 19.51 13.34 -8.87
C LYS A 517 19.67 13.21 -7.34
N GLY A 518 18.56 13.21 -6.60
CA GLY A 518 18.55 13.03 -5.15
C GLY A 518 18.50 14.33 -4.35
N GLU A 519 18.45 15.49 -5.00
CA GLU A 519 18.28 16.76 -4.29
C GLU A 519 16.84 16.92 -3.78
N CYS A 520 16.71 17.55 -2.62
CA CYS A 520 15.43 17.86 -1.99
C CYS A 520 15.53 19.18 -1.21
N ARG A 521 14.69 20.16 -1.56
CA ARG A 521 14.60 21.51 -1.00
C ARG A 521 13.21 21.69 -0.35
N THR A 522 13.15 22.38 0.79
CA THR A 522 11.90 22.59 1.54
C THR A 522 12.06 23.70 2.59
N ASN A 523 10.98 24.38 2.92
CA ASN A 523 10.88 25.24 4.11
C ASN A 523 10.19 24.55 5.30
N VAL A 524 9.79 23.28 5.17
CA VAL A 524 9.19 22.51 6.26
C VAL A 524 10.28 22.20 7.28
N PRO A 525 10.07 22.49 8.57
CA PRO A 525 11.04 22.15 9.62
C PRO A 525 11.33 20.65 9.66
N GLU A 526 12.51 20.29 10.16
CA GLU A 526 12.87 18.88 10.34
C GLU A 526 11.87 18.17 11.27
N GLY A 527 11.36 17.02 10.83
CA GLY A 527 10.27 16.30 11.52
C GLY A 527 8.89 16.96 11.41
N GLY A 528 8.75 18.05 10.65
CA GLY A 528 7.48 18.74 10.42
C GLY A 528 6.50 17.90 9.61
N ARG A 529 5.23 17.90 10.06
CA ARG A 529 4.14 17.10 9.47
C ARG A 529 2.96 17.99 9.12
N ASN A 530 2.59 18.00 7.85
CA ASN A 530 1.43 18.75 7.39
C ASN A 530 0.22 17.82 7.26
N ALA A 531 -0.64 17.78 8.28
CA ALA A 531 -1.98 17.19 8.13
C ALA A 531 -2.77 18.05 7.13
N VAL A 532 -3.19 17.44 6.01
CA VAL A 532 -3.92 18.11 4.93
C VAL A 532 -5.35 17.62 4.76
N THR A 533 -5.72 16.48 5.33
CA THR A 533 -7.11 16.00 5.36
C THR A 533 -7.43 15.41 6.72
N TRP A 534 -8.51 15.89 7.35
CA TRP A 534 -8.97 15.42 8.66
C TRP A 534 -10.49 15.48 8.79
N GLY A 535 -11.03 14.75 9.75
CA GLY A 535 -12.45 14.63 10.02
C GLY A 535 -12.75 14.61 11.52
N ILE A 536 -13.92 15.14 11.88
CA ILE A 536 -14.45 15.17 13.24
C ILE A 536 -15.78 14.45 13.23
N PHE A 537 -15.88 13.36 13.99
CA PHE A 537 -17.04 12.47 13.98
C PHE A 537 -17.66 12.32 15.39
N PRO A 538 -19.00 12.18 15.50
CA PRO A 538 -19.65 12.00 16.79
C PRO A 538 -19.12 10.78 17.56
N GLY A 539 -18.67 11.01 18.80
CA GLY A 539 -18.21 9.94 19.70
C GLY A 539 -16.85 9.33 19.32
N GLN A 540 -16.06 10.00 18.48
CA GLN A 540 -14.71 9.57 18.10
C GLN A 540 -13.70 10.71 18.29
N GLU A 541 -12.42 10.35 18.38
CA GLU A 541 -11.33 11.32 18.33
C GLU A 541 -11.20 11.92 16.91
N ILE A 542 -10.43 13.01 16.78
CA ILE A 542 -10.15 13.60 15.46
C ILE A 542 -9.38 12.58 14.63
N VAL A 543 -9.84 12.38 13.40
CA VAL A 543 -9.23 11.45 12.46
C VAL A 543 -8.47 12.24 11.39
N GLN A 544 -7.22 11.87 11.13
CA GLN A 544 -6.42 12.43 10.04
C GLN A 544 -6.08 11.31 9.04
N THR A 545 -6.35 11.54 7.76
CA THR A 545 -6.21 10.52 6.71
C THR A 545 -5.05 10.79 5.76
N THR A 546 -4.65 12.06 5.62
CA THR A 546 -3.66 12.50 4.63
C THR A 546 -2.65 13.44 5.29
N ILE A 547 -1.37 13.04 5.24
CA ILE A 547 -0.25 13.84 5.75
C ILE A 547 0.77 14.02 4.62
N ILE A 548 1.32 15.23 4.52
CA ILE A 548 2.45 15.56 3.66
C ILE A 548 3.66 15.89 4.54
N GLU A 549 4.65 15.01 4.51
CA GLU A 549 5.91 15.13 5.24
C GLU A 549 7.09 14.67 4.36
N ARG A 550 8.32 14.91 4.82
CA ARG A 550 9.53 14.76 4.00
C ARG A 550 9.70 13.33 3.49
N GLU A 551 9.53 12.33 4.34
CA GLU A 551 9.74 10.92 4.03
C GLU A 551 8.71 10.43 3.00
N SER A 552 7.45 10.85 3.17
CA SER A 552 6.37 10.52 2.23
C SER A 552 6.59 11.18 0.87
N PHE A 553 7.04 12.43 0.85
CA PHE A 553 7.41 13.14 -0.37
C PHE A 553 8.58 12.46 -1.09
N LEU A 554 9.64 12.08 -0.38
CA LEU A 554 10.81 11.43 -0.98
C LEU A 554 10.46 10.06 -1.58
N SER A 555 9.68 9.24 -0.87
CA SER A 555 9.19 7.96 -1.38
C SER A 555 8.35 8.14 -2.65
N TRP A 556 7.45 9.13 -2.66
CA TRP A 556 6.67 9.45 -3.85
C TRP A 556 7.54 9.99 -4.98
N LYS A 557 8.50 10.87 -4.70
CA LYS A 557 9.43 11.44 -5.69
C LYS A 557 10.08 10.34 -6.51
N ASP A 558 10.62 9.33 -5.84
CA ASP A 558 11.30 8.22 -6.52
C ASP A 558 10.34 7.40 -7.38
N GLU A 559 9.11 7.20 -6.93
CA GLU A 559 8.05 6.56 -7.71
C GLU A 559 7.64 7.41 -8.92
N ALA A 560 7.41 8.71 -8.74
CA ALA A 560 7.01 9.63 -9.79
C ALA A 560 8.07 9.72 -10.91
N PHE A 561 9.36 9.78 -10.56
CA PHE A 561 10.43 9.73 -11.55
C PHE A 561 10.60 8.35 -12.19
N SER A 562 10.20 7.28 -11.52
CA SER A 562 10.16 5.93 -12.10
C SER A 562 9.04 5.80 -13.14
N ILE A 563 7.89 6.44 -12.91
CA ILE A 563 6.78 6.49 -13.87
C ILE A 563 7.22 7.12 -15.20
N TRP A 564 8.05 8.17 -15.18
CA TRP A 564 8.61 8.72 -16.42
C TRP A 564 9.49 7.71 -17.18
N SER A 565 10.30 6.94 -16.46
CA SER A 565 11.10 5.86 -17.05
C SER A 565 10.20 4.76 -17.61
N GLU A 566 9.08 4.48 -16.93
CA GLU A 566 8.07 3.54 -17.40
C GLU A 566 7.42 3.97 -18.68
N TRP A 567 7.00 5.23 -18.73
CA TRP A 567 6.47 5.84 -19.93
C TRP A 567 7.47 5.79 -21.09
N ALA A 568 8.73 6.17 -20.84
CA ALA A 568 9.78 6.19 -21.86
C ALA A 568 10.03 4.80 -22.49
N SER A 569 9.82 3.75 -21.71
CA SER A 569 10.07 2.38 -22.14
C SER A 569 9.11 1.86 -23.20
N PHE A 570 7.93 2.46 -23.31
CA PHE A 570 6.95 2.07 -24.32
C PHE A 570 7.38 2.48 -25.74
N TYR A 571 8.47 3.25 -25.83
CA TYR A 571 9.07 3.68 -27.07
C TYR A 571 10.43 2.99 -27.29
N ARG A 572 10.76 2.76 -28.57
CA ARG A 572 11.98 2.04 -28.96
C ARG A 572 13.22 2.74 -28.40
N PRO A 573 14.28 1.97 -28.04
CA PRO A 573 15.58 2.55 -27.74
C PRO A 573 16.02 3.53 -28.84
N ASN A 574 16.57 4.68 -28.43
CA ASN A 574 17.04 5.79 -29.29
C ASN A 574 15.97 6.61 -30.03
N SER A 575 14.67 6.36 -29.82
CA SER A 575 13.61 7.17 -30.44
C SER A 575 13.55 8.60 -29.86
N GLY A 576 12.92 9.53 -30.60
CA GLY A 576 12.75 10.91 -30.15
C GLY A 576 11.90 11.01 -28.88
N GLU A 577 10.83 10.22 -28.81
CA GLU A 577 9.91 10.13 -27.67
C GLU A 577 10.65 9.68 -26.41
N ARG A 578 11.46 8.62 -26.52
CA ARG A 578 12.20 8.09 -25.39
C ARG A 578 13.23 9.10 -24.87
N LYS A 579 13.96 9.76 -25.78
CA LYS A 579 14.91 10.82 -25.42
C LYS A 579 14.23 12.00 -24.73
N LEU A 580 13.04 12.40 -25.20
CA LEU A 580 12.24 13.46 -24.57
C LEU A 580 11.87 13.09 -23.13
N LEU A 581 11.26 11.91 -22.94
CA LEU A 581 10.76 11.47 -21.63
C LEU A 581 11.91 11.24 -20.62
N GLU A 582 13.01 10.62 -21.06
CA GLU A 582 14.21 10.48 -20.25
C GLU A 582 14.85 11.85 -19.95
N GLY A 583 14.82 12.78 -20.90
CA GLY A 583 15.28 14.16 -20.69
C GLY A 583 14.46 14.90 -19.63
N ILE A 584 13.13 14.78 -19.69
CA ILE A 584 12.22 15.35 -18.69
C ILE A 584 12.49 14.80 -17.31
N ARG A 585 12.59 13.47 -17.19
CA ARG A 585 12.92 12.80 -15.93
C ARG A 585 14.23 13.32 -15.32
N ASN A 586 15.24 13.58 -16.15
CA ASN A 586 16.56 13.98 -15.69
C ASN A 586 16.70 15.46 -15.34
N ASN A 587 15.83 16.32 -15.89
CA ASN A 587 15.99 17.78 -15.82
C ASN A 587 14.89 18.49 -15.02
N ARG A 588 13.70 17.88 -14.85
CA ARG A 588 12.60 18.51 -14.13
C ARG A 588 12.63 18.20 -12.63
N TRP A 589 11.91 19.03 -11.88
CA TRP A 589 11.69 18.90 -10.45
C TRP A 589 10.24 18.52 -10.19
N LEU A 590 10.02 17.63 -9.22
CA LEU A 590 8.72 17.42 -8.63
C LEU A 590 8.55 18.40 -7.47
N VAL A 591 7.43 19.13 -7.44
CA VAL A 591 7.10 20.10 -6.40
C VAL A 591 5.76 19.75 -5.76
N SER A 592 5.66 19.87 -4.45
CA SER A 592 4.45 19.75 -3.63
C SER A 592 4.29 21.03 -2.83
N ILE A 593 3.13 21.71 -2.93
CA ILE A 593 2.86 22.97 -2.24
C ILE A 593 1.55 22.84 -1.46
N VAL A 594 1.58 23.20 -0.19
CA VAL A 594 0.44 23.19 0.74
C VAL A 594 0.18 24.61 1.22
N HIS A 595 -1.08 25.06 1.13
CA HIS A 595 -1.52 26.31 1.75
C HIS A 595 -2.23 26.01 3.08
N HIS A 596 -1.80 26.66 4.16
CA HIS A 596 -2.27 26.36 5.51
C HIS A 596 -3.61 26.96 5.88
N ASP A 597 -3.99 28.06 5.24
CA ASP A 597 -5.34 28.62 5.41
C ASP A 597 -6.34 27.79 4.60
N TYR A 598 -6.89 26.77 5.25
CA TYR A 598 -7.91 25.89 4.66
C TYR A 598 -9.28 26.56 4.53
N LYS A 599 -9.47 27.74 5.14
CA LYS A 599 -10.72 28.52 5.04
C LYS A 599 -10.77 29.37 3.79
N ASP A 600 -9.61 29.67 3.20
CA ASP A 600 -9.52 30.36 1.93
C ASP A 600 -9.35 29.36 0.76
N PRO A 601 -10.43 29.02 0.03
CA PRO A 601 -10.34 28.12 -1.12
C PRO A 601 -9.48 28.66 -2.26
N ASN A 602 -9.21 29.97 -2.28
CA ASN A 602 -8.37 30.61 -3.29
C ASN A 602 -6.96 30.93 -2.79
N GLY A 603 -6.61 30.62 -1.54
CA GLY A 603 -5.35 31.05 -0.94
C GLY A 603 -4.13 30.55 -1.70
N LEU A 604 -4.08 29.24 -1.99
CA LEU A 604 -3.01 28.63 -2.79
C LEU A 604 -2.93 29.24 -4.19
N TRP A 605 -4.07 29.41 -4.85
CA TRP A 605 -4.11 29.86 -6.25
C TRP A 605 -3.76 31.34 -6.39
N SER A 606 -4.22 32.17 -5.45
CA SER A 606 -3.86 33.59 -5.36
C SER A 606 -2.36 33.73 -5.07
N PHE A 607 -1.82 32.86 -4.21
CA PHE A 607 -0.39 32.77 -3.97
C PHE A 607 0.38 32.37 -5.25
N LEU A 608 -0.05 31.36 -6.00
CA LEU A 608 0.68 30.92 -7.19
C LEU A 608 0.60 31.92 -8.34
N PHE A 609 -0.57 32.49 -8.60
CA PHE A 609 -0.80 33.27 -9.82
C PHE A 609 -0.67 34.80 -9.68
N ASP A 610 -0.54 35.32 -8.46
CA ASP A 610 -0.72 36.73 -8.10
C ASP A 610 -2.11 37.28 -8.52
N ASN A 611 -2.73 38.11 -7.68
CA ASN A 611 -4.02 38.74 -8.01
C ASN A 611 -3.89 39.67 -9.23
N GLU A 612 -4.21 39.18 -10.43
CA GLU A 612 -4.68 40.05 -11.51
C GLU A 612 -6.15 40.40 -11.28
N PRO A 613 -6.56 41.64 -11.63
CA PRO A 613 -7.83 42.20 -11.22
C PRO A 613 -8.98 41.36 -11.76
N LYS A 614 -9.98 41.12 -10.91
CA LYS A 614 -11.28 40.56 -11.27
C LYS A 614 -11.66 41.03 -12.67
N SER A 615 -11.66 40.13 -13.64
CA SER A 615 -12.21 40.41 -14.96
C SER A 615 -13.64 40.89 -14.74
N ASN A 616 -13.92 42.15 -15.09
CA ASN A 616 -15.23 42.75 -14.95
C ASN A 616 -16.26 41.81 -15.56
N SER A 617 -17.14 41.29 -14.71
CA SER A 617 -18.40 40.68 -15.11
C SER A 617 -19.15 41.65 -16.04
N SER A 618 -19.38 41.21 -17.27
CA SER A 618 -20.44 41.71 -18.14
C SER A 618 -21.47 40.60 -18.31
#